data_AF-A0A3L7WWV5-F1
#
_entry.id   AF-A0A3L7WWV5-F1
#
_cell.length_a   1.000
_cell.length_b   1.000
_cell.length_c   1.000
_cell.angle_alpha   90.00
_cell.angle_beta   90.00
_cell.angle_gamma   90.00
#
_symmetry.space_group_name_H-M   'P 1'
#
loop_
_entity.id
_entity.type
_entity.pdbx_description
1 polymer ?
#
loop_
_entity_poly.entity_id
_entity_poly.type
_entity_poly.pdbx_seq_one_letter_code
_entity_poly.pdbx_strand_id
1 'polypeptide(L)'
;MTNVDDPDLAARFNRRIAETFANARQFAPLPQARHLPALGPEDGLPLAHYTLANPVESLTFRELVDSQCEAYTVEYLVLQPPFDALFDAEELAVARQRLGLKPPEPIEPVEVDPAAIAAALRVRLLAIYDTAARELSYDPVHLRRLLTECGPVDAVKDVLARPALAGVLGEYVALGRRDLSIAALVLESPFTLLFSPWDRSLAQAQLIEG
;
A
#
# COMPACT_ATOMS: atom_id res chain seq x y z
N MET A 1 -3.30 -1.81 0.15
CA MET A 1 -3.72 -3.03 -0.56
C MET A 1 -2.47 -3.65 -1.15
N THR A 2 -1.84 -4.55 -0.41
CA THR A 2 -0.69 -5.33 -0.85
C THR A 2 -1.21 -6.34 -1.85
N ASN A 3 -0.72 -6.31 -3.09
CA ASN A 3 -1.14 -7.20 -4.15
C ASN A 3 -0.57 -8.59 -3.85
N VAL A 4 -1.34 -9.44 -3.18
CA VAL A 4 -0.95 -10.81 -2.76
C VAL A 4 -0.73 -11.73 -3.97
N ASP A 5 -1.14 -11.27 -5.17
CA ASP A 5 -1.02 -12.01 -6.43
C ASP A 5 0.09 -11.46 -7.35
N ASP A 6 1.24 -11.05 -6.82
CA ASP A 6 2.44 -10.81 -7.65
C ASP A 6 3.16 -12.15 -7.90
N PRO A 7 2.97 -12.81 -9.07
CA PRO A 7 3.56 -14.12 -9.35
C PRO A 7 5.10 -14.08 -9.38
N ASP A 8 5.73 -12.91 -9.37
CA ASP A 8 7.18 -12.74 -9.38
C ASP A 8 7.77 -12.43 -7.98
N LEU A 9 6.94 -12.28 -6.94
CA LEU A 9 7.41 -11.89 -5.61
C LEU A 9 8.37 -12.93 -5.01
N ALA A 10 8.05 -14.22 -5.12
CA ALA A 10 8.90 -15.31 -4.65
C ALA A 10 10.24 -15.37 -5.42
N ALA A 11 10.21 -15.19 -6.74
CA ALA A 11 11.43 -15.20 -7.56
C ALA A 11 12.33 -13.98 -7.24
N ARG A 12 11.74 -12.81 -7.01
CA ARG A 12 12.45 -11.61 -6.54
C ARG A 12 13.08 -11.83 -5.16
N PHE A 13 12.35 -12.47 -4.24
CA PHE A 13 12.87 -12.85 -2.94
C PHE A 13 14.08 -13.79 -3.06
N ASN A 14 13.96 -14.86 -3.86
CA ASN A 14 15.04 -15.83 -4.09
C ASN A 14 16.32 -15.18 -4.63
N ARG A 15 16.17 -14.28 -5.60
CA ARG A 15 17.31 -13.53 -6.14
C ARG A 15 17.92 -12.64 -5.06
N ARG A 16 17.09 -11.97 -4.28
CA ARG A 16 17.54 -11.03 -3.26
C ARG A 16 18.32 -11.72 -2.14
N ILE A 17 17.85 -12.85 -1.63
CA ILE A 17 18.59 -13.60 -0.60
C ILE A 17 19.90 -14.19 -1.15
N ALA A 18 19.93 -14.64 -2.40
CA ALA A 18 21.17 -15.08 -3.04
C ALA A 18 22.21 -13.94 -3.16
N GLU A 19 21.78 -12.74 -3.56
CA GLU A 19 22.62 -11.54 -3.55
C GLU A 19 23.10 -11.18 -2.15
N THR A 20 22.20 -11.22 -1.16
CA THR A 20 22.52 -10.95 0.24
C THR A 20 23.61 -11.89 0.75
N PHE A 21 23.52 -13.19 0.47
CA PHE A 21 24.54 -14.18 0.89
C PHE A 21 25.85 -14.02 0.11
N ALA A 22 25.79 -13.65 -1.18
CA ALA A 22 26.99 -13.31 -1.94
C ALA A 22 27.71 -12.09 -1.35
N ASN A 23 26.95 -11.04 -1.01
CA ASN A 23 27.49 -9.83 -0.38
C ASN A 23 28.04 -10.13 1.02
N ALA A 24 27.35 -10.95 1.82
CA ALA A 24 27.82 -11.36 3.13
C ALA A 24 29.18 -12.08 3.06
N ARG A 25 29.36 -13.00 2.09
CA ARG A 25 30.64 -13.69 1.87
C ARG A 25 31.78 -12.74 1.54
N GLN A 26 31.49 -11.65 0.83
CA GLN A 26 32.48 -10.70 0.33
C GLN A 26 32.81 -9.59 1.34
N PHE A 27 31.79 -9.08 2.03
CA PHE A 27 31.89 -7.83 2.79
C PHE A 27 31.76 -8.03 4.30
N ALA A 28 31.17 -9.13 4.78
CA ALA A 28 31.11 -9.37 6.22
C ALA A 28 32.53 -9.71 6.73
N PRO A 29 32.97 -9.12 7.85
CA PRO A 29 34.30 -9.35 8.41
C PRO A 29 34.44 -10.71 9.12
N LEU A 30 33.64 -11.72 8.73
CA LEU A 30 33.39 -12.93 9.51
C LEU A 30 33.75 -14.22 8.77
N PRO A 31 34.52 -15.14 9.39
CA PRO A 31 34.87 -16.42 8.77
C PRO A 31 33.65 -17.26 8.38
N GLN A 32 32.60 -17.34 9.21
CA GLN A 32 31.44 -18.19 8.90
C GLN A 32 30.56 -17.61 7.80
N ALA A 33 30.51 -16.29 7.66
CA ALA A 33 29.82 -15.66 6.53
C ALA A 33 30.39 -16.11 5.19
N ARG A 34 31.69 -16.46 5.11
CA ARG A 34 32.34 -17.02 3.91
C ARG A 34 31.83 -18.41 3.54
N HIS A 35 31.26 -19.14 4.50
CA HIS A 35 30.73 -20.49 4.34
C HIS A 35 29.22 -20.52 4.05
N LEU A 36 28.58 -19.35 3.88
CA LEU A 36 27.19 -19.29 3.44
C LEU A 36 27.00 -20.04 2.11
N PRO A 37 25.90 -20.81 1.97
CA PRO A 37 25.66 -21.58 0.75
C PRO A 37 25.47 -20.66 -0.46
N ALA A 38 25.92 -21.14 -1.61
CA ALA A 38 25.49 -20.56 -2.88
C ALA A 38 24.07 -21.05 -3.14
N LEU A 39 23.12 -20.12 -3.26
CA LEU A 39 21.72 -20.42 -3.50
C LEU A 39 21.44 -20.44 -5.00
N GLY A 40 20.73 -21.45 -5.46
CA GLY A 40 20.11 -21.47 -6.78
C GLY A 40 18.93 -20.49 -6.86
N PRO A 41 18.33 -20.33 -8.05
CA PRO A 41 17.27 -19.35 -8.32
C PRO A 41 15.95 -19.64 -7.56
N GLU A 42 15.79 -20.84 -7.01
CA GLU A 42 14.58 -21.29 -6.30
C GLU A 42 14.82 -21.64 -4.83
N ASP A 43 16.07 -21.60 -4.36
CA ASP A 43 16.43 -22.14 -3.04
C ASP A 43 16.18 -21.16 -1.89
N GLY A 44 16.01 -19.88 -2.20
CA GLY A 44 15.97 -18.80 -1.22
C GLY A 44 14.77 -18.87 -0.26
N LEU A 45 13.57 -19.00 -0.80
CA LEU A 45 12.32 -19.02 -0.05
C LEU A 45 12.18 -20.30 0.80
N PRO A 46 12.43 -21.51 0.27
CA PRO A 46 12.47 -22.73 1.10
C PRO A 46 13.49 -22.63 2.24
N LEU A 47 14.67 -22.05 1.99
CA LEU A 47 15.68 -21.82 3.02
C LEU A 47 15.17 -20.87 4.10
N ALA A 48 14.47 -19.80 3.72
CA ALA A 48 13.94 -18.83 4.67
C ALA A 48 12.91 -19.46 5.61
N HIS A 49 11.93 -20.18 5.06
CA HIS A 49 10.96 -20.94 5.87
C HIS A 49 11.65 -21.94 6.80
N TYR A 50 12.63 -22.71 6.29
CA TYR A 50 13.39 -23.65 7.12
C TYR A 50 14.15 -22.95 8.26
N THR A 51 14.73 -21.77 7.98
CA THR A 51 15.50 -20.99 8.96
C THR A 51 14.61 -20.44 10.08
N LEU A 52 13.40 -19.99 9.74
CA LEU A 52 12.44 -19.43 10.70
C LEU A 52 11.70 -20.52 11.48
N ALA A 53 11.45 -21.68 10.88
CA ALA A 53 10.85 -22.83 11.57
C ALA A 53 11.78 -23.49 12.62
N ASN A 54 13.10 -23.26 12.53
CA ASN A 54 14.05 -23.79 13.51
C ASN A 54 13.97 -22.97 14.82
N PRO A 55 13.80 -23.56 16.01
CA PRO A 55 13.79 -22.79 17.26
C PRO A 55 15.17 -22.23 17.64
N VAL A 56 16.25 -22.79 17.10
CA VAL A 56 17.62 -22.40 17.42
C VAL A 56 18.20 -21.56 16.28
N GLU A 57 18.62 -20.34 16.61
CA GLU A 57 19.33 -19.48 15.66
C GLU A 57 20.68 -20.09 15.24
N SER A 58 21.04 -19.89 13.98
CA SER A 58 22.31 -20.40 13.45
C SER A 58 23.50 -19.63 14.04
N LEU A 59 24.67 -20.28 14.09
CA LEU A 59 25.91 -19.60 14.48
C LEU A 59 26.21 -18.41 13.55
N THR A 60 25.97 -18.57 12.25
CA THR A 60 26.17 -17.52 11.26
C THR A 60 25.27 -16.31 11.51
N PHE A 61 24.01 -16.54 11.93
CA PHE A 61 23.12 -15.45 12.34
C PHE A 61 23.70 -14.66 13.51
N ARG A 62 24.08 -15.34 14.60
CA ARG A 62 24.65 -14.68 15.78
C ARG A 62 25.86 -13.84 15.43
N GLU A 63 26.81 -14.40 14.67
CA GLU A 63 28.00 -13.67 14.27
C GLU A 63 27.68 -12.42 13.45
N LEU A 64 26.72 -12.51 12.51
CA LEU A 64 26.30 -11.37 11.70
C LEU A 64 25.66 -10.28 12.57
N VAL A 65 24.78 -10.65 13.50
CA VAL A 65 24.13 -9.68 14.41
C VAL A 65 25.14 -9.05 15.36
N ASP A 66 26.01 -9.85 15.98
CA ASP A 66 27.06 -9.36 16.89
C ASP A 66 28.03 -8.39 16.19
N SER A 67 28.15 -8.51 14.87
CA SER A 67 28.99 -7.66 14.02
C SER A 67 28.24 -6.53 13.31
N GLN A 68 27.01 -6.23 13.73
CA GLN A 68 26.17 -5.16 13.14
C GLN A 68 25.95 -5.33 11.62
N CYS A 69 25.87 -6.58 11.19
CA CYS A 69 25.69 -7.01 9.81
C CYS A 69 24.33 -7.70 9.64
N GLU A 70 23.33 -7.34 10.45
CA GLU A 70 22.00 -7.95 10.44
C GLU A 70 21.31 -7.83 9.09
N ALA A 71 21.64 -6.82 8.28
CA ALA A 71 21.12 -6.65 6.92
C ALA A 71 21.43 -7.85 5.99
N TYR A 72 22.39 -8.70 6.37
CA TYR A 72 22.75 -9.93 5.64
C TYR A 72 22.02 -11.19 6.13
N THR A 73 21.14 -11.07 7.11
CA THR A 73 20.39 -12.19 7.69
C THR A 73 19.10 -12.46 6.94
N VAL A 74 18.58 -13.69 7.08
CA VAL A 74 17.25 -14.05 6.58
C VAL A 74 16.19 -13.22 7.31
N GLU A 75 16.33 -13.13 8.63
CA GLU A 75 15.44 -12.45 9.56
C GLU A 75 15.23 -10.98 9.16
N TYR A 76 16.30 -10.29 8.75
CA TYR A 76 16.17 -8.90 8.31
C TYR A 76 15.40 -8.81 6.99
N LEU A 77 15.71 -9.71 6.04
CA LEU A 77 15.16 -9.67 4.71
C LEU A 77 13.66 -9.99 4.66
N VAL A 78 13.22 -10.99 5.44
CA VAL A 78 11.80 -11.37 5.50
C VAL A 78 10.90 -10.28 6.09
N LEU A 79 11.47 -9.34 6.85
CA LEU A 79 10.73 -8.21 7.41
C LEU A 79 10.66 -7.00 6.46
N GLN A 80 11.32 -7.05 5.30
CA GLN A 80 11.28 -5.94 4.34
C GLN A 80 10.07 -6.05 3.44
N PRO A 81 9.26 -4.98 3.27
CA PRO A 81 8.28 -4.93 2.19
C PRO A 81 8.98 -5.05 0.83
N PRO A 82 8.40 -5.76 -0.15
CA PRO A 82 7.13 -6.51 -0.09
C PRO A 82 7.25 -7.98 0.38
N PHE A 83 8.42 -8.40 0.87
CA PHE A 83 8.71 -9.81 1.16
C PHE A 83 8.03 -10.33 2.42
N ASP A 84 7.64 -9.46 3.34
CA ASP A 84 6.85 -9.81 4.53
C ASP A 84 5.53 -10.52 4.18
N ALA A 85 4.96 -10.24 3.01
CA ALA A 85 3.77 -10.92 2.53
C ALA A 85 3.97 -12.41 2.16
N LEU A 86 5.21 -12.89 2.06
CA LEU A 86 5.54 -14.30 1.75
C LEU A 86 5.56 -15.21 3.00
N PHE A 87 5.49 -14.64 4.20
CA PHE A 87 5.66 -15.34 5.45
C PHE A 87 4.44 -15.18 6.34
N ASP A 88 4.17 -16.16 7.19
CA ASP A 88 3.08 -16.05 8.15
C ASP A 88 3.47 -15.20 9.38
N ALA A 89 2.48 -14.90 10.23
CA ALA A 89 2.68 -14.07 11.40
C ALA A 89 3.64 -14.70 12.43
N GLU A 90 3.71 -16.03 12.51
CA GLU A 90 4.60 -16.75 13.44
C GLU A 90 6.05 -16.64 12.98
N GLU A 91 6.30 -16.85 11.69
CA GLU A 91 7.61 -16.70 11.06
C GLU A 91 8.15 -15.27 11.19
N LEU A 92 7.30 -14.26 10.92
CA LEU A 92 7.66 -12.85 11.10
C LEU A 92 7.91 -12.51 12.57
N ALA A 93 7.19 -13.13 13.50
CA ALA A 93 7.42 -12.95 14.93
C ALA A 93 8.77 -13.54 15.37
N VAL A 94 9.15 -14.72 14.85
CA VAL A 94 10.48 -15.33 15.10
C VAL A 94 11.59 -14.43 14.57
N ALA A 95 11.47 -13.93 13.34
CA ALA A 95 12.45 -13.01 12.74
C ALA A 95 12.65 -11.75 13.61
N ARG A 96 11.55 -11.15 14.07
CA ARG A 96 11.59 -9.97 14.96
C ARG A 96 12.24 -10.29 16.31
N GLN A 97 11.85 -11.40 16.93
CA GLN A 97 12.40 -11.82 18.21
C GLN A 97 13.91 -11.99 18.14
N ARG A 98 14.40 -12.67 17.09
CA ARG A 98 15.84 -12.90 16.88
C ARG A 98 16.61 -11.60 16.67
N LEU A 99 16.03 -10.63 15.98
CA LEU A 99 16.62 -9.31 15.80
C LEU A 99 16.43 -8.36 17.00
N GLY A 100 15.85 -8.83 18.10
CA GLY A 100 15.55 -7.99 19.26
C GLY A 100 14.54 -6.87 18.97
N LEU A 101 13.77 -6.99 17.89
CA LEU A 101 12.74 -6.04 17.52
C LEU A 101 11.50 -6.27 18.39
N LYS A 102 10.88 -5.17 18.83
CA LYS A 102 9.59 -5.25 19.51
C LYS A 102 8.55 -5.87 18.56
N PRO A 103 7.59 -6.66 19.10
CA PRO A 103 6.42 -7.06 18.34
C PRO A 103 5.79 -5.81 17.69
N PRO A 104 5.25 -5.90 16.47
CA PRO A 104 4.48 -4.80 15.93
C PRO A 104 3.39 -4.48 16.96
N GLU A 105 3.31 -3.22 17.38
CA GLU A 105 2.20 -2.79 18.23
C GLU A 105 0.90 -3.19 17.52
N PRO A 106 -0.08 -3.79 18.23
CA PRO A 106 -1.38 -4.02 17.65
C PRO A 106 -1.81 -2.70 17.01
N ILE A 107 -2.00 -2.70 15.69
CA ILE A 107 -2.59 -1.55 15.02
C ILE A 107 -4.00 -1.52 15.59
N GLU A 108 -4.22 -0.73 16.63
CA GLU A 108 -5.56 -0.44 17.10
C GLU A 108 -6.32 0.00 15.86
N PRO A 109 -7.49 -0.58 15.57
CA PRO A 109 -8.30 -0.12 14.46
C PRO A 109 -8.51 1.36 14.69
N VAL A 110 -7.87 2.20 13.88
CA VAL A 110 -8.12 3.62 13.88
C VAL A 110 -9.62 3.72 13.66
N GLU A 111 -10.37 4.13 14.68
CA GLU A 111 -11.79 4.43 14.53
C GLU A 111 -11.86 5.62 13.58
N VAL A 112 -11.88 5.32 12.28
CA VAL A 112 -12.04 6.33 11.26
C VAL A 112 -13.51 6.70 11.33
N ASP A 113 -13.82 7.77 12.06
CA ASP A 113 -15.18 8.28 12.18
C ASP A 113 -15.72 8.59 10.77
N PRO A 114 -16.69 7.81 10.26
CA PRO A 114 -17.21 8.02 8.91
C PRO A 114 -17.82 9.41 8.75
N ALA A 115 -18.33 10.02 9.83
CA ALA A 115 -18.86 11.38 9.81
C ALA A 115 -17.75 12.42 9.58
N ALA A 116 -16.58 12.23 10.21
CA ALA A 116 -15.40 13.09 9.98
C ALA A 116 -14.88 12.98 8.54
N ILE A 117 -14.82 11.76 7.97
CA ILE A 117 -14.43 11.57 6.56
C ILE A 117 -15.46 12.25 5.64
N ALA A 118 -16.76 12.08 5.90
CA ALA A 118 -17.82 12.68 5.10
C ALA A 118 -17.78 14.23 5.16
N ALA A 119 -17.50 14.80 6.33
CA ALA A 119 -17.30 16.24 6.48
C ALA A 119 -16.09 16.73 5.66
N ALA A 120 -14.97 16.01 5.69
CA ALA A 120 -13.80 16.32 4.87
C ALA A 120 -14.08 16.20 3.37
N LEU A 121 -14.86 15.20 2.96
CA LEU A 121 -15.31 15.02 1.57
C LEU A 121 -16.13 16.23 1.11
N ARG A 122 -17.06 16.72 1.94
CA ARG A 122 -17.85 17.93 1.66
C ARG A 122 -16.97 19.15 1.43
N VAL A 123 -15.97 19.37 2.30
CA VAL A 123 -15.02 20.49 2.15
C VAL A 123 -14.27 20.38 0.83
N ARG A 124 -13.84 19.17 0.45
CA ARG A 124 -13.07 18.98 -0.78
C ARG A 124 -13.91 19.15 -2.04
N LEU A 125 -15.17 18.69 -2.04
CA LEU A 125 -16.13 18.95 -3.12
C LEU A 125 -16.40 20.44 -3.32
N LEU A 126 -16.55 21.20 -2.24
CA LEU A 126 -16.73 22.65 -2.30
C LEU A 126 -15.48 23.35 -2.87
N ALA A 127 -14.28 22.89 -2.54
CA ALA A 127 -13.05 23.46 -3.07
C ALA A 127 -12.85 23.19 -4.58
N ILE A 128 -13.26 22.01 -5.06
CA ILE A 128 -13.31 21.71 -6.51
C ILE A 128 -14.26 22.69 -7.18
N TYR A 129 -15.44 22.90 -6.59
CA TYR A 129 -16.41 23.89 -7.08
C TYR A 129 -15.82 25.30 -7.12
N ASP A 130 -15.27 25.80 -6.02
CA ASP A 130 -14.74 27.17 -5.95
C ASP A 130 -13.62 27.40 -6.98
N THR A 131 -12.88 26.35 -7.32
CA THR A 131 -11.85 26.38 -8.36
C THR A 131 -12.48 26.42 -9.75
N ALA A 132 -13.43 25.54 -10.03
CA ALA A 132 -14.14 25.50 -11.31
C ALA A 132 -14.96 26.77 -11.57
N ALA A 133 -15.58 27.37 -10.55
CA ALA A 133 -16.32 28.62 -10.68
C ALA A 133 -15.40 29.79 -11.05
N ARG A 134 -14.22 29.88 -10.43
CA ARG A 134 -13.23 30.94 -10.71
C ARG A 134 -12.53 30.76 -12.05
N GLU A 135 -12.14 29.54 -12.39
CA GLU A 135 -11.32 29.28 -13.56
C GLU A 135 -12.17 29.07 -14.83
N LEU A 136 -13.37 28.53 -14.69
CA LEU A 136 -14.14 27.98 -15.81
C LEU A 136 -15.53 28.61 -15.95
N SER A 137 -15.85 29.63 -15.12
CA SER A 137 -17.18 30.26 -15.05
C SER A 137 -18.33 29.26 -14.87
N TYR A 138 -18.04 28.15 -14.20
CA TYR A 138 -19.00 27.08 -13.95
C TYR A 138 -19.86 27.36 -12.71
N ASP A 139 -21.19 27.27 -12.85
CA ASP A 139 -22.14 27.39 -11.73
C ASP A 139 -22.93 26.08 -11.50
N PRO A 140 -22.48 25.19 -10.59
CA PRO A 140 -23.14 23.95 -10.27
C PRO A 140 -24.24 24.15 -9.22
N VAL A 141 -25.27 24.90 -9.60
CA VAL A 141 -26.50 25.06 -8.80
C VAL A 141 -27.04 23.69 -8.36
N HIS A 142 -26.95 22.69 -9.24
CA HIS A 142 -27.44 21.34 -8.97
C HIS A 142 -26.60 20.57 -7.94
N LEU A 143 -25.27 20.60 -8.03
CA LEU A 143 -24.41 19.92 -7.06
C LEU A 143 -24.51 20.55 -5.66
N ARG A 144 -24.59 21.89 -5.58
CA ARG A 144 -24.78 22.59 -4.30
C ARG A 144 -26.11 22.20 -3.63
N ARG A 145 -27.15 22.04 -4.44
CA ARG A 145 -28.45 21.56 -3.98
C ARG A 145 -28.34 20.12 -3.46
N LEU A 146 -27.74 19.20 -4.23
CA LEU A 146 -27.52 17.81 -3.81
C LEU A 146 -26.72 17.70 -2.50
N LEU A 147 -25.65 18.49 -2.36
CA LEU A 147 -24.84 18.54 -1.14
C LEU A 147 -25.61 19.02 0.09
N THR A 148 -26.65 19.84 -0.11
CA THR A 148 -27.49 20.38 0.97
C THR A 148 -28.63 19.43 1.32
N GLU A 149 -29.24 18.79 0.31
CA GLU A 149 -30.42 17.94 0.48
C GLU A 149 -30.07 16.52 0.93
N CYS A 150 -29.01 15.91 0.37
CA CYS A 150 -28.70 14.48 0.57
C CYS A 150 -27.32 14.25 1.21
N GLY A 151 -26.49 15.29 1.34
CA GLY A 151 -25.14 15.18 1.88
C GLY A 151 -24.07 14.76 0.85
N PRO A 152 -22.79 14.75 1.25
CA PRO A 152 -21.66 14.63 0.32
C PRO A 152 -21.53 13.26 -0.34
N VAL A 153 -21.82 12.17 0.37
CA VAL A 153 -21.67 10.81 -0.16
C VAL A 153 -22.74 10.53 -1.21
N ASP A 154 -24.01 10.82 -0.90
CA ASP A 154 -25.12 10.55 -1.82
C ASP A 154 -25.08 11.48 -3.03
N ALA A 155 -24.67 12.75 -2.86
CA ALA A 155 -24.44 13.66 -3.98
C ALA A 155 -23.39 13.12 -4.95
N VAL A 156 -22.28 12.55 -4.44
CA VAL A 156 -21.24 11.96 -5.27
C VAL A 156 -21.71 10.69 -5.97
N LYS A 157 -22.41 9.79 -5.27
CA LYS A 157 -23.01 8.59 -5.88
C LYS A 157 -23.96 8.95 -7.02
N ASP A 158 -24.74 10.01 -6.83
CA ASP A 158 -25.67 10.46 -7.84
C ASP A 158 -24.97 11.01 -9.09
N VAL A 159 -23.87 11.75 -8.90
CA VAL A 159 -23.01 12.21 -10.00
C VAL A 159 -22.31 11.04 -10.70
N LEU A 160 -21.85 10.03 -9.97
CA LEU A 160 -21.25 8.83 -10.55
C LEU A 160 -22.26 8.05 -11.40
N ALA A 161 -23.50 7.92 -10.93
CA ALA A 161 -24.57 7.25 -11.66
C ALA A 161 -25.05 8.08 -12.87
N ARG A 162 -24.96 9.40 -12.79
CA ARG A 162 -25.44 10.34 -13.82
C ARG A 162 -24.33 11.36 -14.15
N PRO A 163 -23.35 10.99 -14.99
CA PRO A 163 -22.20 11.85 -15.30
C PRO A 163 -22.59 13.23 -15.83
N ALA A 164 -23.72 13.33 -16.54
CA ALA A 164 -24.26 14.61 -17.02
C ALA A 164 -24.50 15.65 -15.91
N LEU A 165 -24.67 15.23 -14.66
CA LEU A 165 -24.80 16.13 -13.50
C LEU A 165 -23.48 16.79 -13.09
N ALA A 166 -22.33 16.19 -13.44
CA ALA A 166 -21.03 16.84 -13.29
C ALA A 166 -20.85 17.98 -14.30
N GLY A 167 -21.66 18.01 -15.36
CA GLY A 167 -21.59 18.98 -16.43
C GLY A 167 -20.19 19.05 -17.05
N VAL A 168 -19.69 20.26 -17.23
CA VAL A 168 -18.38 20.52 -17.83
C VAL A 168 -17.22 19.93 -17.03
N LEU A 169 -17.37 19.64 -15.73
CA LEU A 169 -16.30 19.03 -14.92
C LEU A 169 -15.84 17.68 -15.47
N GLY A 170 -16.74 16.91 -16.09
CA GLY A 170 -16.39 15.65 -16.75
C GLY A 170 -15.45 15.85 -17.94
N GLU A 171 -15.63 16.94 -18.68
CA GLU A 171 -14.81 17.26 -19.87
C GLU A 171 -13.37 17.66 -19.51
N TYR A 172 -13.15 18.19 -18.30
CA TYR A 172 -11.81 18.58 -17.84
C TYR A 172 -10.93 17.40 -17.39
N VAL A 173 -11.53 16.22 -17.16
CA VAL A 173 -10.77 14.98 -16.95
C VAL A 173 -9.97 14.65 -18.21
N ALA A 174 -10.59 14.77 -19.39
CA ALA A 174 -9.95 14.60 -20.70
C ALA A 174 -8.75 15.53 -20.91
N LEU A 175 -8.81 16.73 -20.31
CA LEU A 175 -7.79 17.77 -20.38
C LEU A 175 -6.70 17.62 -19.29
N GLY A 176 -6.69 16.50 -18.56
CA GLY A 176 -5.68 16.19 -17.56
C GLY A 176 -5.90 16.86 -16.20
N ARG A 177 -7.01 17.59 -16.00
CA ARG A 177 -7.36 18.25 -14.73
C ARG A 177 -8.08 17.29 -13.78
N ARG A 178 -7.38 16.21 -13.42
CA ARG A 178 -7.87 15.20 -12.47
C ARG A 178 -8.13 15.77 -11.08
N ASP A 179 -7.50 16.90 -10.75
CA ASP A 179 -7.73 17.67 -9.52
C ASP A 179 -9.16 18.21 -9.38
N LEU A 180 -9.89 18.33 -10.49
CA LEU A 180 -11.29 18.77 -10.51
C LEU A 180 -12.27 17.61 -10.68
N SER A 181 -11.78 16.37 -10.71
CA SER A 181 -12.60 15.18 -10.93
C SER A 181 -13.19 14.66 -9.63
N ILE A 182 -14.52 14.58 -9.60
CA ILE A 182 -15.26 13.92 -8.51
C ILE A 182 -14.93 12.42 -8.48
N ALA A 183 -14.72 11.79 -9.63
CA ALA A 183 -14.33 10.38 -9.73
C ALA A 183 -12.91 10.13 -9.17
N ALA A 184 -11.95 11.04 -9.41
CA ALA A 184 -10.63 10.96 -8.79
C ALA A 184 -10.72 11.07 -7.26
N LEU A 185 -11.52 12.01 -6.76
CA LEU A 185 -11.72 12.23 -5.33
C LEU A 185 -12.27 10.99 -4.60
N VAL A 186 -13.15 10.21 -5.24
CA VAL A 186 -13.70 8.95 -4.71
C VAL A 186 -12.62 7.88 -4.48
N LEU A 187 -11.55 7.91 -5.29
CA LEU A 187 -10.46 6.95 -5.23
C LEU A 187 -9.31 7.37 -4.30
N GLU A 188 -9.37 8.59 -3.74
CA GLU A 188 -8.39 9.08 -2.78
C GLU A 188 -8.64 8.52 -1.37
N SER A 189 -7.56 8.21 -0.66
CA SER A 189 -7.62 7.96 0.78
C SER A 189 -7.78 9.31 1.51
N PRO A 190 -8.67 9.45 2.51
CA PRO A 190 -9.49 8.41 3.14
C PRO A 190 -10.89 8.20 2.51
N PHE A 191 -11.26 8.96 1.48
CA PHE A 191 -12.62 8.97 0.93
C PHE A 191 -13.08 7.63 0.36
N THR A 192 -12.17 6.82 -0.16
CA THR A 192 -12.43 5.43 -0.62
C THR A 192 -13.19 4.56 0.39
N LEU A 193 -13.11 4.87 1.68
CA LEU A 193 -13.81 4.15 2.75
C LEU A 193 -15.31 4.45 2.79
N LEU A 194 -15.76 5.58 2.22
CA LEU A 194 -17.17 5.99 2.18
C LEU A 194 -17.96 5.37 1.02
N PHE A 195 -17.25 4.73 0.09
CA PHE A 195 -17.82 4.27 -1.19
C PHE A 195 -17.70 2.76 -1.33
N SER A 196 -18.75 2.14 -1.86
CA SER A 196 -18.77 0.70 -2.09
C SER A 196 -17.78 0.29 -3.18
N PRO A 197 -17.39 -1.00 -3.27
CA PRO A 197 -16.59 -1.49 -4.39
C PRO A 197 -17.19 -1.15 -5.77
N TRP A 198 -18.53 -1.16 -5.87
CA TRP A 198 -19.25 -0.79 -7.08
C TRP A 198 -19.05 0.69 -7.44
N ASP A 199 -19.23 1.60 -6.48
CA ASP A 199 -19.03 3.04 -6.68
C ASP A 199 -17.59 3.36 -7.13
N ARG A 200 -16.60 2.65 -6.55
CA ARG A 200 -15.19 2.80 -6.94
C ARG A 200 -14.91 2.29 -8.35
N SER A 201 -15.56 1.20 -8.76
CA SER A 201 -15.47 0.69 -10.13
C SER A 201 -16.05 1.70 -11.14
N LEU A 202 -17.19 2.31 -10.83
CA LEU A 202 -17.78 3.38 -11.66
C LEU A 202 -16.84 4.60 -11.75
N ALA A 203 -16.26 5.01 -10.62
CA ALA A 203 -15.30 6.11 -10.60
C ALA A 203 -14.04 5.81 -11.44
N GLN A 204 -13.53 4.58 -11.39
CA GLN A 204 -12.42 4.14 -12.24
C GLN A 204 -12.79 4.16 -13.73
N ALA A 205 -13.96 3.66 -14.09
CA ALA A 205 -14.43 3.68 -15.48
C ALA A 205 -14.50 5.12 -16.02
N GLN A 206 -15.05 6.07 -15.24
CA GLN A 206 -15.12 7.48 -15.65
C GLN A 206 -13.75 8.15 -15.84
N LEU A 207 -12.70 7.70 -15.13
CA LEU A 207 -11.34 8.23 -15.31
C LEU A 207 -10.61 7.63 -16.51
N ILE A 208 -11.09 6.49 -17.03
CA ILE A 208 -10.52 5.80 -18.19
C ILE A 208 -11.24 6.26 -19.48
N GLU A 209 -12.56 6.45 -19.41
CA GLU A 209 -13.38 6.92 -20.53
C GLU A 209 -13.35 8.45 -20.72
N GLY A 210 -12.90 9.18 -19.70
CA GLY A 210 -12.73 10.62 -19.69
C GLY A 210 -11.51 11.10 -20.45
#